data_AF-A0A536WJQ5-F1
#
_entry.id   AF-A0A536WJQ5-F1
#
_cell.length_a   1.000
_cell.length_b   1.000
_cell.length_c   1.000
_cell.angle_alpha   90.00
_cell.angle_beta   90.00
_cell.angle_gamma   90.00
#
_symmetry.space_group_name_H-M   'P 1'
#
loop_
_entity.id
_entity.type
_entity.pdbx_description
1 polymer ?
#
loop_
_entity_poly.entity_id
_entity_poly.type
_entity_poly.pdbx_seq_one_letter_code
_entity_poly.pdbx_strand_id
1 'polypeptide(L)' 'ALWKGLFASGAFRVATLLFWLALLWHAWIGVRDIWMDYIKPTALRLTLEVLTVLSLVGYAGWAIEILWGAAK' A
#
# COMPACT_ATOMS: atom_id res chain seq x y z
N ALA A 1 6.79 -23.71 10.59
CA ALA A 1 6.27 -23.25 11.90
C ALA A 1 6.78 -21.85 12.28
N LEU A 2 8.09 -21.60 12.24
CA LEU A 2 8.70 -20.32 12.66
C LEU A 2 8.10 -19.08 11.98
N TRP A 3 7.89 -19.11 10.67
CA TRP A 3 7.31 -18.00 9.91
C TRP A 3 5.92 -17.59 10.42
N LYS A 4 5.00 -18.55 10.56
CA LYS A 4 3.67 -18.30 11.13
C LYS A 4 3.78 -17.84 12.60
N GLY A 5 4.76 -18.34 13.36
CA GLY A 5 5.00 -17.93 14.75
C GLY A 5 5.43 -16.47 14.88
N LEU A 6 6.23 -15.94 13.95
CA LEU A 6 6.64 -14.53 13.94
C LEU A 6 5.42 -13.60 13.77
N PHE A 7 4.54 -13.93 12.83
CA PHE A 7 3.30 -13.18 12.60
C PHE A 7 2.19 -13.48 13.62
N ALA A 8 2.35 -14.48 14.50
CA ALA A 8 1.46 -14.64 15.64
C ALA A 8 1.67 -13.51 16.68
N SER A 9 2.86 -12.91 16.75
CA SER A 9 3.13 -11.74 17.59
C SER A 9 2.34 -10.51 17.11
N GLY A 10 1.54 -9.92 18.01
CA GLY A 10 0.81 -8.69 17.72
C GLY A 10 1.74 -7.51 17.40
N ALA A 11 2.86 -7.41 18.13
CA ALA A 11 3.85 -6.35 17.91
C ALA A 11 4.47 -6.42 16.50
N PHE A 12 4.79 -7.64 16.03
CA PHE A 12 5.36 -7.82 14.70
C PHE A 12 4.36 -7.51 13.58
N ARG A 13 3.08 -7.83 13.78
CA ARG A 13 2.00 -7.46 12.85
C ARG A 13 1.84 -5.93 12.75
N VAL A 14 1.84 -5.23 13.88
CA VAL A 14 1.77 -3.75 13.89
C VAL A 14 3.00 -3.13 13.23
N ALA A 15 4.21 -3.61 13.54
CA ALA A 15 5.43 -3.12 12.91
C ALA A 15 5.42 -3.32 11.39
N THR A 16 4.95 -4.47 10.93
CA THR A 16 4.81 -4.77 9.49
C THR A 16 3.77 -3.89 8.83
N LEU A 17 2.63 -3.63 9.50
CA LEU A 17 1.60 -2.72 9.00
C LEU A 17 2.14 -1.29 8.87
N LEU A 18 2.85 -0.78 9.88
CA LEU A 18 3.46 0.55 9.84
C LEU A 18 4.47 0.68 8.68
N PHE A 19 5.30 -0.34 8.46
CA PHE A 19 6.20 -0.40 7.32
C PHE A 19 5.43 -0.32 5.99
N TRP A 20 4.36 -1.10 5.83
CA TRP A 20 3.52 -1.06 4.63
C TRP A 20 2.88 0.30 4.41
N LEU A 21 2.34 0.94 5.45
CA LEU A 21 1.76 2.28 5.33
C LEU A 21 2.81 3.32 4.92
N ALA A 22 4.02 3.27 5.49
CA ALA A 22 5.11 4.15 5.08
C ALA A 22 5.53 3.93 3.61
N LEU A 23 5.58 2.67 3.17
CA LEU A 23 5.90 2.32 1.78
C LEU A 23 4.82 2.81 0.80
N LEU A 24 3.54 2.61 1.12
CA LEU A 24 2.42 3.08 0.29
C LEU A 24 2.39 4.61 0.22
N TRP A 25 2.71 5.29 1.33
CA TRP A 25 2.85 6.75 1.34
C TRP A 25 4.00 7.23 0.46
N HIS A 26 5.16 6.58 0.54
CA HIS A 26 6.29 6.87 -0.34
C HIS A 26 5.93 6.67 -1.82
N ALA A 27 5.27 5.56 -2.14
CA ALA A 27 4.82 5.24 -3.49
C ALA A 27 3.82 6.28 -4.03
N TRP A 28 2.87 6.75 -3.20
CA TRP A 28 1.94 7.82 -3.59
C TRP A 28 2.70 9.06 -4.07
N ILE A 29 3.60 9.58 -3.23
CA ILE A 29 4.28 10.86 -3.50
C ILE A 29 5.14 10.72 -4.76
N GLY A 30 5.95 9.67 -4.84
CA GLY A 30 6.82 9.45 -6.01
C GLY A 30 6.03 9.27 -7.31
N VAL A 31 4.95 8.48 -7.30
CA VAL A 31 4.14 8.23 -8.51
C VAL A 31 3.37 9.48 -8.94
N ARG A 32 2.84 10.28 -8.00
CA ARG A 32 2.21 11.57 -8.31
C ARG A 32 3.20 12.50 -9.02
N ASP A 33 4.43 12.59 -8.52
CA ASP A 33 5.44 13.46 -9.12
C ASP A 33 5.79 12.99 -10.54
N ILE A 34 5.93 11.68 -10.77
CA ILE A 34 6.10 11.09 -12.12
C ILE A 34 4.94 11.47 -13.05
N TRP A 35 3.69 11.35 -12.58
CA TRP A 35 2.53 11.72 -13.39
C TRP A 35 2.52 13.20 -13.76
N MET A 36 2.84 14.08 -12.81
CA MET A 36 2.92 15.52 -13.06
C MET A 36 4.03 15.89 -14.06
N ASP A 37 5.18 15.23 -13.97
CA ASP A 37 6.35 15.52 -14.81
C ASP A 37 6.18 15.01 -16.24
N TYR A 38 5.64 13.80 -16.42
CA TYR A 38 5.67 13.13 -17.72
C TYR A 38 4.32 13.09 -18.45
N ILE A 39 3.18 13.14 -17.73
CA ILE A 39 1.85 13.07 -18.35
C ILE A 39 1.26 14.47 -18.50
N LYS A 40 1.24 14.96 -19.74
CA LYS A 40 0.75 16.31 -20.07
C LYS A 40 -0.77 16.41 -20.22
N PRO A 41 -1.48 15.46 -20.86
CA PRO A 41 -2.94 15.55 -20.99
C PRO A 41 -3.63 15.43 -19.63
N THR A 42 -4.41 16.44 -19.26
CA THR A 42 -4.99 16.56 -17.91
C THR A 42 -5.95 15.41 -17.58
N ALA A 43 -6.81 15.01 -18.52
CA ALA A 43 -7.76 13.92 -18.30
C ALA A 43 -7.07 12.57 -18.07
N LEU A 44 -6.00 12.28 -18.83
CA LEU A 44 -5.22 11.06 -18.66
C LEU A 44 -4.48 11.05 -17.32
N ARG A 45 -3.83 12.16 -16.96
CA ARG A 45 -3.15 12.31 -15.69
C ARG A 45 -4.09 12.10 -14.50
N LEU A 46 -5.24 12.76 -14.50
CA LEU A 46 -6.24 12.61 -13.44
C LEU A 46 -6.73 11.16 -13.32
N THR A 47 -6.97 10.50 -14.45
CA THR A 47 -7.38 9.09 -14.46
C THR A 47 -6.32 8.20 -13.84
N LEU A 48 -5.04 8.40 -14.21
CA LEU A 48 -3.91 7.65 -13.65
C LEU A 48 -3.73 7.92 -12.15
N GLU A 49 -3.84 9.15 -11.70
CA GLU A 49 -3.80 9.50 -10.27
C GLU A 49 -4.89 8.77 -9.49
N VAL A 50 -6.15 8.80 -9.97
CA VAL A 50 -7.27 8.09 -9.34
C VAL A 50 -7.00 6.58 -9.28
N LEU A 51 -6.55 5.98 -10.38
CA LEU A 51 -6.22 4.55 -10.42
C LEU A 51 -5.07 4.19 -9.46
N THR A 52 -4.04 5.05 -9.37
CA THR A 52 -2.95 4.89 -8.40
C THR A 52 -3.50 4.88 -6.98
N VAL A 53 -4.31 5.88 -6.61
CA VAL A 53 -4.89 5.97 -5.26
C VAL A 53 -5.76 4.76 -4.94
N LEU A 54 -6.66 4.36 -5.83
CA LEU A 54 -7.50 3.17 -5.65
C LEU A 54 -6.67 1.91 -5.44
N SER A 55 -5.59 1.74 -6.22
CA SER A 55 -4.68 0.62 -6.09
C SER A 55 -3.95 0.61 -4.75
N LEU A 56 -3.43 1.75 -4.31
CA LEU A 56 -2.73 1.88 -3.01
C LEU A 56 -3.67 1.61 -1.83
N VAL A 57 -4.92 2.10 -1.88
CA VAL A 57 -5.94 1.79 -0.86
C VAL A 57 -6.29 0.30 -0.87
N GLY A 58 -6.44 -0.30 -2.06
CA GLY A 58 -6.65 -1.74 -2.21
C GLY A 58 -5.53 -2.56 -1.59
N TYR A 59 -4.26 -2.18 -1.81
CA TYR A 59 -3.11 -2.82 -1.19
C TYR A 59 -3.05 -2.63 0.32
N ALA A 60 -3.41 -1.46 0.85
CA ALA A 60 -3.51 -1.23 2.29
C ALA A 60 -4.54 -2.18 2.93
N GLY A 61 -5.74 -2.28 2.34
CA GLY A 61 -6.78 -3.22 2.79
C GLY A 61 -6.32 -4.67 2.72
N TRP A 62 -5.67 -5.06 1.60
CA TRP A 62 -5.16 -6.41 1.43
C TRP A 62 -4.03 -6.76 2.42
N ALA A 63 -3.14 -5.82 2.75
CA ALA A 63 -2.12 -6.03 3.77
C ALA A 63 -2.73 -6.29 5.16
N ILE A 64 -3.80 -5.58 5.52
CA ILE A 64 -4.55 -5.82 6.76
C ILE A 64 -5.19 -7.20 6.74
N GLU A 65 -5.84 -7.58 5.62
CA GLU A 65 -6.41 -8.92 5.44
C GLU A 65 -5.36 -10.03 5.56
N ILE A 66 -4.15 -9.86 5.01
CA ILE A 66 -3.08 -10.85 5.16
C ILE A 66 -2.65 -10.98 6.63
N LEU A 67 -2.48 -9.86 7.33
CA LEU A 67 -1.95 -9.85 8.69
C LEU A 67 -2.96 -10.32 9.75
N TRP A 68 -4.26 -10.13 9.53
CA TRP A 68 -5.32 -10.49 10.51
C TRP A 68 -6.34 -11.50 9.99
N GLY A 69 -6.55 -11.60 8.68
CA GLY A 69 -7.43 -12.57 8.05
C GLY A 69 -6.85 -13.99 7.93
N ALA A 70 -5.52 -14.15 8.10
CA ALA A 70 -4.86 -15.46 8.18
C ALA A 70 -5.23 -16.29 9.43
N ALA A 71 -6.07 -15.75 10.33
CA ALA A 71 -6.64 -16.45 11.48
C ALA A 71 -7.95 -17.19 11.16
N LYS A 72 -8.31 -17.35 9.88
CA LYS A 72 -9.33 -18.30 9.43
C LYS A 72 -8.72 -19.69 9.21
#